data_AF-A0A2W6BJ35-F1
#
_entry.id   AF-A0A2W6BJ35-F1
#
_cell.length_a   1.000
_cell.length_b   1.000
_cell.length_c   1.000
_cell.angle_alpha   90.00
_cell.angle_beta   90.00
_cell.angle_gamma   90.00
#
_symmetry.space_group_name_H-M   'P 1'
#
loop_
_entity.id
_entity.type
_entity.pdbx_description
1 polymer ?
#
loop_
_entity_poly.entity_id
_entity_poly.type
_entity_poly.pdbx_seq_one_letter_code
_entity_poly.pdbx_strand_id
1 'polypeptide(L)'
;MGLDAGEATPIRDGYRGTALNLAARLSSIAKAGEILTSEGVTHLTRKTEGIEYVDRGRVEIKGFTEAVHVVQVVPPHALEGGRVEQSGVPVAPRGGFLVQVLGPMQLAWDGAPLDIAGWQPRALALFRIVATAPGRRRSRDELIDLLWPDSMPEAGASNLRYTLHLLRRAFGHLDPGPLLLQSGWVGLNSAYTWEIDIERFEELDV
;
A
#
# COMPACT_ATOMS: atom_id res chain seq x y z
N MET A 1 3.68 11.52 -9.11
CA MET A 1 2.53 11.96 -9.94
C MET A 1 2.38 13.47 -9.80
N GLY A 2 2.04 14.19 -10.86
CA GLY A 2 1.82 15.64 -10.85
C GLY A 2 0.40 15.99 -11.30
N LEU A 3 -0.25 16.90 -10.57
CA LEU A 3 -1.65 17.30 -10.78
C LEU A 3 -1.77 18.82 -10.92
N ASP A 4 -2.53 19.27 -11.92
CA ASP A 4 -2.93 20.66 -12.04
C ASP A 4 -4.35 20.76 -12.61
N ALA A 5 -5.04 21.86 -12.35
CA ALA A 5 -6.39 22.11 -12.83
C ALA A 5 -6.46 23.52 -13.45
N GLY A 6 -6.99 23.58 -14.67
CA GLY A 6 -7.12 24.84 -15.40
C GLY A 6 -7.61 24.59 -16.82
N GLU A 7 -7.55 25.64 -17.64
CA GLU A 7 -8.08 25.59 -19.00
C GLU A 7 -7.29 24.61 -19.88
N ALA A 8 -8.03 23.84 -20.67
CA ALA A 8 -7.50 22.96 -21.69
C ALA A 8 -8.30 23.12 -22.98
N THR A 9 -7.60 23.25 -24.09
CA THR A 9 -8.18 23.29 -25.43
C THR A 9 -8.10 21.88 -26.05
N PRO A 10 -9.21 21.32 -26.56
CA PRO A 10 -9.17 20.04 -27.27
C PRO A 10 -8.41 20.17 -28.59
N ILE A 11 -7.64 19.14 -28.93
CA ILE A 11 -6.95 18.97 -30.22
C ILE A 11 -7.27 17.57 -30.77
N ARG A 12 -6.97 17.33 -32.06
CA ARG A 12 -7.36 16.12 -32.80
C ARG A 12 -7.11 14.80 -32.05
N ASP A 13 -6.01 14.70 -31.31
CA ASP A 13 -5.61 13.50 -30.58
C ASP A 13 -5.31 13.78 -29.09
N GLY A 14 -6.04 14.71 -28.46
CA GLY A 14 -5.93 14.94 -27.02
C GLY A 14 -6.27 16.36 -26.58
N TYR A 15 -5.53 16.85 -25.58
CA TYR A 15 -5.72 18.19 -25.02
C TYR A 15 -4.40 18.95 -25.03
N ARG A 16 -4.47 20.28 -25.15
CA ARG A 16 -3.34 21.19 -24.95
C ARG A 16 -3.79 22.29 -23.99
N GLY A 17 -2.98 22.57 -22.98
CA GLY A 17 -3.30 23.61 -22.02
C GLY A 17 -2.15 23.87 -21.07
N THR A 18 -2.14 25.05 -20.46
CA THR A 18 -1.16 25.43 -19.44
C THR A 18 -1.20 24.45 -18.28
N ALA A 19 -2.40 24.01 -17.87
CA ALA A 19 -2.55 23.04 -16.79
C ALA A 19 -1.96 21.67 -17.13
N LEU A 20 -2.15 21.19 -18.37
CA LEU A 20 -1.56 19.93 -18.81
C LEU A 20 -0.02 20.00 -18.83
N ASN A 21 0.54 21.12 -19.29
CA ASN A 21 1.98 21.34 -19.27
C ASN A 21 2.51 21.36 -17.84
N LEU A 22 1.82 22.02 -16.91
CA LEU A 22 2.23 22.08 -15.51
C LEU A 22 2.16 20.71 -14.85
N ALA A 23 1.06 19.97 -15.00
CA ALA A 23 0.91 18.61 -14.47
C ALA A 23 2.02 17.66 -14.97
N ALA A 24 2.39 17.75 -16.25
CA ALA A 24 3.50 16.99 -16.82
C ALA A 24 4.86 17.36 -16.18
N ARG A 25 5.10 18.65 -15.92
CA ARG A 25 6.32 19.12 -15.26
C ARG A 25 6.38 18.71 -13.80
N LEU A 26 5.29 18.86 -13.06
CA LEU A 26 5.17 18.36 -11.69
C LEU A 26 5.41 16.85 -11.63
N SER A 27 4.89 16.09 -12.61
CA SER A 27 5.14 14.66 -12.71
C SER A 27 6.63 14.34 -12.92
N SER A 28 7.34 15.16 -13.71
CA SER A 28 8.77 14.95 -13.99
C SER A 28 9.69 15.22 -12.80
N ILE A 29 9.26 16.06 -11.84
CA ILE A 29 10.05 16.38 -10.64
C ILE A 29 9.63 15.57 -9.41
N ALA A 30 8.47 14.91 -9.47
CA ALA A 30 7.98 14.06 -8.38
C ALA A 30 8.84 12.79 -8.25
N LYS A 31 9.23 12.44 -7.02
CA LYS A 31 9.86 11.16 -6.71
C LYS A 31 8.83 10.03 -6.70
N ALA A 32 9.32 8.78 -6.68
CA ALA A 32 8.46 7.60 -6.53
C ALA A 32 7.62 7.72 -5.25
N GLY A 33 6.29 7.57 -5.38
CA GLY A 33 5.34 7.70 -4.28
C GLY A 33 4.89 9.14 -3.96
N GLU A 34 5.48 10.17 -4.56
CA GLU A 34 5.04 11.56 -4.32
C GLU A 34 3.87 11.93 -5.24
N ILE A 35 2.91 12.68 -4.69
CA ILE A 35 1.87 13.38 -5.44
C ILE A 35 2.11 14.88 -5.27
N LEU A 36 2.46 15.56 -6.35
CA LEU A 36 2.70 17.00 -6.36
C LEU A 36 1.55 17.70 -7.07
N THR A 37 1.15 18.86 -6.56
CA THR A 37 0.09 19.66 -7.12
C THR A 37 0.44 21.14 -7.13
N SER A 38 -0.21 21.90 -8.00
CA SER A 38 -0.16 23.36 -7.98
C SER A 38 -1.07 23.92 -6.88
N GLU A 39 -0.82 25.15 -6.46
CA GLU A 39 -1.72 25.91 -5.58
C GLU A 39 -3.17 26.01 -6.14
N GLY A 40 -3.33 26.06 -7.46
CA GLY A 40 -4.64 26.16 -8.12
C GLY A 40 -5.55 24.97 -7.82
N VAL A 41 -5.01 23.76 -7.70
CA VAL A 41 -5.77 22.56 -7.34
C VAL A 41 -6.17 22.58 -5.86
N THR A 42 -5.27 23.03 -4.98
CA THR A 42 -5.53 23.15 -3.53
C THR A 42 -6.67 24.13 -3.26
N HIS A 43 -6.75 25.24 -4.01
CA HIS A 43 -7.85 26.19 -3.88
C HIS A 43 -9.21 25.64 -4.34
N LEU A 44 -9.21 24.75 -5.33
CA LEU A 44 -10.44 24.15 -5.86
C LEU A 44 -11.00 23.03 -4.98
N THR A 45 -10.15 22.36 -4.19
CA THR A 45 -10.52 21.10 -3.52
C THR A 45 -11.26 21.27 -2.18
N ARG A 46 -11.31 22.49 -1.59
CA ARG A 46 -11.75 22.71 -0.18
C ARG A 46 -11.05 21.73 0.79
N LYS A 47 -11.33 21.80 2.11
CA LYS A 47 -10.82 20.79 3.06
C LYS A 47 -11.45 19.43 2.72
N THR A 48 -10.73 18.64 1.95
CA THR A 48 -11.08 17.24 1.67
C THR A 48 -10.63 16.40 2.86
N GLU A 49 -11.53 15.65 3.48
CA GLU A 49 -11.17 14.71 4.55
C GLU A 49 -10.27 13.60 3.99
N GLY A 50 -9.26 13.19 4.77
CA GLY A 50 -8.37 12.09 4.39
C GLY A 50 -7.17 12.45 3.50
N ILE A 51 -6.90 13.74 3.26
CA ILE A 51 -5.66 14.22 2.62
C ILE A 51 -5.08 15.43 3.36
N GLU A 52 -3.76 15.50 3.38
CA GLU A 52 -2.99 16.61 3.94
C GLU A 52 -2.12 17.25 2.86
N TYR A 53 -1.84 18.53 3.04
CA TYR A 53 -1.11 19.36 2.08
C TYR A 53 0.21 19.83 2.69
N VAL A 54 1.33 19.36 2.14
CA VAL A 54 2.68 19.77 2.56
C VAL A 54 3.18 20.84 1.63
N ASP A 55 3.48 22.03 2.16
CA ASP A 55 4.08 23.08 1.36
C ASP A 55 5.52 22.70 0.95
N ARG A 56 5.80 22.67 -0.36
CA ARG A 56 7.15 22.48 -0.92
C ARG A 56 7.76 23.80 -1.40
N GLY A 57 7.05 24.90 -1.23
CA GLY A 57 7.49 26.24 -1.61
C GLY A 57 7.43 26.49 -3.11
N ARG A 58 8.07 27.58 -3.54
CA ARG A 58 8.12 27.99 -4.94
C ARG A 58 9.26 27.29 -5.68
N VAL A 59 8.92 26.60 -6.77
CA VAL A 59 9.86 25.86 -7.62
C VAL A 59 9.89 26.50 -9.01
N GLU A 60 11.09 26.76 -9.53
CA GLU A 60 11.26 27.17 -10.91
C GLU A 60 10.95 26.01 -11.85
N ILE A 61 9.97 26.21 -12.74
CA ILE A 61 9.54 25.18 -13.69
C ILE A 61 9.82 25.68 -15.10
N LYS A 62 10.53 24.87 -15.88
CA LYS A 62 10.83 25.17 -17.28
C LYS A 62 9.54 25.44 -18.08
N GLY A 63 9.44 26.65 -18.63
CA GLY A 63 8.30 27.11 -19.40
C GLY A 63 7.34 28.03 -18.63
N PHE A 64 7.63 28.32 -17.37
CA PHE A 64 6.93 29.30 -16.54
C PHE A 64 7.90 30.43 -16.19
N THR A 65 7.46 31.68 -16.36
CA THR A 65 8.26 32.88 -16.07
C THR A 65 8.32 33.18 -14.58
N GLU A 66 7.31 32.75 -13.82
CA GLU A 66 7.24 32.87 -12.37
C GLU A 66 7.41 31.50 -11.72
N ALA A 67 8.03 31.48 -10.54
CA ALA A 67 8.18 30.26 -9.77
C ALA A 67 6.81 29.78 -9.28
N VAL A 68 6.52 28.50 -9.56
CA VAL A 68 5.23 27.88 -9.24
C VAL A 68 5.24 27.40 -7.81
N HIS A 69 4.19 27.73 -7.05
CA HIS A 69 4.00 27.18 -5.70
C HIS A 69 3.57 25.72 -5.80
N VAL A 70 4.40 24.83 -5.26
CA VAL A 70 4.20 23.39 -5.31
C VAL A 70 3.78 22.91 -3.94
N VAL A 71 2.69 22.15 -3.92
CA VAL A 71 2.15 21.51 -2.73
C VAL A 71 2.25 20.01 -2.93
N GLN A 72 2.72 19.27 -1.94
CA GLN A 72 2.64 17.83 -1.96
C GLN A 72 1.31 17.41 -1.31
N VAL A 73 0.55 16.57 -2.00
CA VAL A 73 -0.58 15.88 -1.40
C VAL A 73 -0.04 14.61 -0.76
N VAL A 74 -0.30 14.45 0.52
CA VAL A 74 0.08 13.27 1.27
C VAL A 74 -1.13 12.75 2.03
N PRO A 75 -1.25 11.43 2.20
CA PRO A 75 -2.22 10.93 3.16
C PRO A 75 -1.84 11.43 4.57
N PRO A 76 -2.80 11.65 5.48
CA PRO A 76 -2.53 12.20 6.81
C PRO A 76 -1.40 11.48 7.57
N HIS A 77 -1.29 10.16 7.39
CA HIS A 77 -0.25 9.34 8.03
C HIS A 77 1.17 9.54 7.47
N ALA A 78 1.35 10.20 6.32
CA ALA A 78 2.67 10.38 5.69
C ALA A 78 3.33 11.72 6.08
N LEU A 79 2.62 12.63 6.74
CA LEU A 79 3.20 13.85 7.32
C LEU A 79 4.01 13.62 8.60
N GLU A 80 3.84 12.48 9.25
CA GLU A 80 4.38 12.16 10.57
C GLU A 80 5.88 11.76 10.52
N GLY A 81 6.64 12.36 9.61
CA GLY A 81 8.09 12.23 9.47
C GLY A 81 8.88 13.16 10.41
N GLY A 82 8.49 13.25 11.69
CA GLY A 82 9.18 14.09 12.66
C GLY A 82 8.44 14.26 13.98
N ARG A 83 8.70 13.34 14.92
CA ARG A 83 8.11 13.19 16.27
C ARG A 83 6.75 12.48 16.27
N VAL A 84 6.82 11.23 16.72
CA VAL A 84 5.70 10.32 16.96
C VAL A 84 4.89 10.81 18.16
N GLU A 85 3.72 11.39 17.91
CA GLU A 85 2.60 11.39 18.85
C GLU A 85 1.34 10.84 18.13
N GLN A 86 1.31 9.51 18.07
CA GLN A 86 0.17 8.60 18.23
C GLN A 86 -1.25 9.21 18.14
N SER A 87 -1.87 9.21 16.96
CA SER A 87 -3.34 9.14 16.83
C SER A 87 -3.78 8.86 15.37
N GLY A 88 -3.55 7.64 14.86
CA GLY A 88 -4.21 7.24 13.60
C GLY A 88 -3.58 6.08 12.85
N VAL A 89 -2.24 6.00 12.85
CA VAL A 89 -1.54 4.83 12.31
C VAL A 89 -1.89 3.63 13.19
N PRO A 90 -2.49 2.56 12.65
CA PRO A 90 -2.74 1.37 13.43
C PRO A 90 -1.38 0.86 13.91
N VAL A 91 -1.12 0.98 15.21
CA VAL A 91 0.05 0.39 15.84
C VAL A 91 -0.30 -1.08 16.04
N ALA A 92 0.57 -2.00 15.62
CA ALA A 92 0.36 -3.41 15.89
C ALA A 92 0.09 -3.59 17.40
N PRO A 93 -1.03 -4.22 17.79
CA PRO A 93 -1.33 -4.43 19.21
C PRO A 93 -0.17 -5.17 19.86
N ARG A 94 0.06 -4.96 21.16
CA ARG A 94 1.12 -5.69 21.88
C ARG A 94 0.90 -7.19 21.71
N GLY A 95 1.90 -7.90 21.22
CA GLY A 95 1.80 -9.32 20.86
C GLY A 95 0.92 -9.63 19.65
N GLY A 96 0.65 -8.65 18.78
CA GLY A 96 -0.13 -8.81 17.55
C GLY A 96 0.60 -8.31 16.30
N PHE A 97 -0.06 -8.48 15.15
CA PHE A 97 0.43 -8.11 13.85
C PHE A 97 -0.35 -6.94 13.27
N LEU A 98 0.38 -6.06 12.58
CA LEU A 98 -0.21 -5.08 11.67
C LEU A 98 0.15 -5.46 10.24
N VAL A 99 -0.85 -5.50 9.35
CA VAL A 99 -0.67 -5.74 7.92
C VAL A 99 -1.25 -4.57 7.15
N GLN A 100 -0.42 -3.91 6.34
CA GLN A 100 -0.88 -2.88 5.41
C GLN A 100 -0.84 -3.45 3.99
N VAL A 101 -1.98 -3.45 3.31
CA VAL A 101 -2.14 -3.93 1.93
C VAL A 101 -2.65 -2.85 0.98
N LEU A 102 -3.10 -1.70 1.51
CA LEU A 102 -3.55 -0.54 0.75
C LEU A 102 -2.35 0.35 0.37
N GLY A 103 -1.48 -0.20 -0.47
CA GLY A 103 -0.22 0.43 -0.86
C GLY A 103 0.89 -0.61 -0.97
N PRO A 104 2.17 -0.19 -0.84
CA PRO A 104 3.26 -1.13 -0.62
C PRO A 104 2.95 -2.01 0.60
N MET A 105 3.08 -3.32 0.44
CA MET A 105 2.79 -4.23 1.54
C MET A 105 3.77 -3.99 2.68
N GLN A 106 3.25 -3.84 3.89
CA GLN A 106 4.05 -3.69 5.12
C GLN A 106 3.53 -4.63 6.20
N LEU A 107 4.43 -5.09 7.06
CA LEU A 107 4.14 -6.00 8.14
C LEU A 107 4.90 -5.55 9.39
N ALA A 108 4.23 -5.52 10.53
CA ALA A 108 4.86 -5.29 11.83
C ALA A 108 4.34 -6.30 12.86
N TRP A 109 5.17 -6.61 13.85
CA TRP A 109 4.87 -7.47 15.00
C TRP A 109 5.29 -6.75 16.27
N ASP A 110 4.38 -6.69 17.25
CA ASP A 110 4.64 -6.03 18.54
C ASP A 110 5.16 -4.58 18.38
N GLY A 111 4.65 -3.89 17.36
CA GLY A 111 5.03 -2.53 16.99
C GLY A 111 6.33 -2.39 16.18
N ALA A 112 7.09 -3.47 15.98
CA ALA A 112 8.33 -3.47 15.23
C ALA A 112 8.11 -3.92 13.77
N PRO A 113 8.59 -3.18 12.75
CA PRO A 113 8.51 -3.60 11.36
C PRO A 113 9.24 -4.93 11.10
N LEU A 114 8.60 -5.83 10.36
CA LEU A 114 9.24 -7.01 9.78
C LEU A 114 9.77 -6.68 8.39
N ASP A 115 11.01 -7.07 8.13
CA ASP A 115 11.56 -7.00 6.77
C ASP A 115 10.92 -8.09 5.89
N ILE A 116 9.99 -7.65 5.05
CA ILE A 116 9.34 -8.49 4.04
C ILE A 116 9.94 -8.32 2.64
N ALA A 117 10.91 -7.41 2.46
CA ALA A 117 11.58 -7.23 1.17
C ALA A 117 12.45 -8.44 0.80
N GLY A 118 12.96 -9.15 1.81
CA GLY A 118 13.66 -10.42 1.63
C GLY A 118 12.77 -11.63 1.33
N TRP A 119 11.44 -11.48 1.36
CA TRP A 119 10.53 -12.60 1.10
C TRP A 119 10.47 -12.91 -0.38
N GLN A 120 10.38 -14.20 -0.72
CA GLN A 120 10.18 -14.58 -2.11
C GLN A 120 8.83 -14.06 -2.61
N PRO A 121 8.72 -13.62 -3.88
CA PRO A 121 7.48 -13.05 -4.42
C PRO A 121 6.25 -13.95 -4.24
N ARG A 122 6.41 -15.27 -4.39
CA ARG A 122 5.33 -16.24 -4.17
C ARG A 122 4.93 -16.40 -2.71
N ALA A 123 5.88 -16.27 -1.77
CA ALA A 123 5.58 -16.30 -0.34
C ALA A 123 4.80 -15.03 0.08
N LEU A 124 5.23 -13.87 -0.43
CA LEU A 124 4.52 -12.60 -0.21
C LEU A 124 3.10 -12.63 -0.79
N ALA A 125 2.95 -13.12 -2.03
CA ALA A 125 1.65 -13.27 -2.67
C ALA A 125 0.73 -14.24 -1.91
N LEU A 126 1.26 -15.39 -1.47
CA LEU A 126 0.52 -16.34 -0.64
C LEU A 126 0.03 -15.68 0.65
N PHE A 127 0.93 -15.01 1.38
CA PHE A 127 0.57 -14.34 2.63
C PHE A 127 -0.51 -13.28 2.40
N ARG A 128 -0.38 -12.45 1.36
CA ARG A 128 -1.39 -11.44 1.01
C ARG A 128 -2.75 -12.07 0.74
N ILE A 129 -2.81 -13.12 -0.08
CA ILE A 129 -4.07 -13.80 -0.42
C ILE A 129 -4.76 -14.37 0.83
N VAL A 130 -3.99 -14.95 1.76
CA VAL A 130 -4.52 -15.49 3.01
C VAL A 130 -4.96 -14.36 3.96
N ALA A 131 -4.15 -13.30 4.09
CA ALA A 131 -4.41 -12.19 5.01
C ALA A 131 -5.68 -11.41 4.63
N THR A 132 -5.93 -11.21 3.34
CA THR A 132 -7.12 -10.48 2.86
C THR A 132 -8.31 -11.41 2.56
N ALA A 133 -8.25 -12.69 2.99
CA ALA A 133 -9.35 -13.62 2.82
C ALA A 133 -10.41 -13.45 3.90
N PRO A 134 -11.71 -13.68 3.61
CA PRO A 134 -12.72 -13.83 4.64
C PRO A 134 -12.32 -14.88 5.68
N GLY A 135 -12.32 -14.50 6.96
CA GLY A 135 -11.85 -15.37 8.05
C GLY A 135 -10.36 -15.71 8.00
N ARG A 136 -9.56 -14.97 7.20
CA ARG A 136 -8.11 -15.04 7.09
C ARG A 136 -7.58 -16.46 6.83
N ARG A 137 -8.35 -17.22 6.03
CA ARG A 137 -8.10 -18.62 5.67
C ARG A 137 -8.42 -18.87 4.20
N ARG A 138 -7.68 -19.76 3.57
CA ARG A 138 -7.92 -20.22 2.19
C ARG A 138 -7.64 -21.71 2.06
N SER A 139 -8.34 -22.36 1.12
CA SER A 139 -8.07 -23.77 0.84
C SER A 139 -6.71 -23.93 0.15
N ARG A 140 -6.11 -25.10 0.27
CA ARG A 140 -4.83 -25.37 -0.42
C ARG A 140 -4.99 -25.38 -1.94
N ASP A 141 -6.10 -25.93 -2.43
CA ASP A 141 -6.37 -26.03 -3.87
C ASP A 141 -6.59 -24.63 -4.47
N GLU A 142 -7.36 -23.76 -3.80
CA GLU A 142 -7.52 -22.36 -4.21
C GLU A 142 -6.18 -21.60 -4.25
N LEU A 143 -5.32 -21.82 -3.25
CA LEU A 143 -3.98 -21.21 -3.23
C LEU A 143 -3.11 -21.73 -4.38
N ILE A 144 -3.23 -23.01 -4.73
CA ILE A 144 -2.50 -23.61 -5.85
C ILE A 144 -2.97 -23.00 -7.16
N ASP A 145 -4.28 -22.97 -7.40
CA ASP A 145 -4.88 -22.46 -8.63
C ASP A 145 -4.55 -20.97 -8.85
N LEU A 146 -4.56 -20.16 -7.77
CA LEU A 146 -4.23 -18.74 -7.85
C LEU A 146 -2.73 -18.47 -8.06
N LEU A 147 -1.85 -19.24 -7.41
CA LEU A 147 -0.41 -18.97 -7.43
C LEU A 147 0.32 -19.72 -8.53
N TRP A 148 -0.17 -20.86 -8.97
CA TRP A 148 0.47 -21.71 -9.98
C TRP A 148 -0.56 -22.29 -10.95
N PRO A 149 -1.31 -21.44 -11.68
CA PRO A 149 -2.40 -21.88 -12.56
C PRO A 149 -1.94 -22.85 -13.66
N ASP A 150 -0.69 -22.75 -14.10
CA ASP A 150 -0.13 -23.57 -15.17
C ASP A 150 0.60 -24.83 -14.67
N SER A 151 0.57 -25.12 -13.37
CA SER A 151 1.26 -26.28 -12.80
C SER A 151 0.38 -27.52 -12.78
N MET A 152 0.99 -28.69 -13.03
CA MET A 152 0.36 -29.97 -12.75
C MET A 152 0.03 -30.08 -11.23
N PRO A 153 -1.04 -30.80 -10.84
CA PRO A 153 -1.53 -30.83 -9.46
C PRO A 153 -0.45 -31.17 -8.41
N GLU A 154 0.37 -32.19 -8.67
CA GLU A 154 1.43 -32.65 -7.76
C GLU A 154 2.57 -31.62 -7.62
N ALA A 155 2.87 -30.91 -8.71
CA ALA A 155 3.86 -29.84 -8.73
C ALA A 155 3.34 -28.63 -7.96
N GLY A 156 2.08 -28.23 -8.16
CA GLY A 156 1.42 -27.17 -7.40
C GLY A 156 1.41 -27.46 -5.90
N ALA A 157 1.04 -28.67 -5.50
CA ALA A 157 1.06 -29.09 -4.10
C ALA A 157 2.49 -29.06 -3.49
N SER A 158 3.50 -29.45 -4.26
CA SER A 158 4.90 -29.39 -3.83
C SER A 158 5.41 -27.96 -3.68
N ASN A 159 5.07 -27.08 -4.64
CA ASN A 159 5.39 -25.67 -4.61
C ASN A 159 4.72 -24.97 -3.42
N LEU A 160 3.46 -25.31 -3.12
CA LEU A 160 2.75 -24.79 -1.96
C LEU A 160 3.46 -25.17 -0.66
N ARG A 161 3.81 -26.46 -0.48
CA ARG A 161 4.53 -26.92 0.72
C ARG A 161 5.86 -26.19 0.91
N TYR A 162 6.63 -26.02 -0.17
CA TYR A 162 7.90 -25.30 -0.14
C TYR A 162 7.70 -23.82 0.20
N THR A 163 6.73 -23.16 -0.43
CA THR A 163 6.42 -21.74 -0.18
C THR A 163 5.96 -21.50 1.26
N LEU A 164 5.13 -22.39 1.81
CA LEU A 164 4.72 -22.34 3.22
C LEU A 164 5.88 -22.54 4.18
N HIS A 165 6.83 -23.43 3.84
CA HIS A 165 8.05 -23.60 4.63
C HIS A 165 8.90 -22.32 4.65
N LEU A 166 9.10 -21.68 3.50
CA LEU A 166 9.80 -20.41 3.41
C LEU A 166 9.11 -19.31 4.22
N LEU A 167 7.79 -19.21 4.09
CA LEU A 167 7.00 -18.21 4.80
C LEU A 167 7.09 -18.41 6.32
N ARG A 168 6.98 -19.65 6.81
CA ARG A 168 7.17 -19.98 8.23
C ARG A 168 8.54 -19.55 8.75
N ARG A 169 9.61 -19.81 7.96
CA ARG A 169 10.96 -19.40 8.34
C ARG A 169 11.11 -17.88 8.37
N ALA A 170 10.44 -17.18 7.44
CA ALA A 170 10.49 -15.73 7.34
C ALA A 170 9.80 -15.03 8.53
N PHE A 171 8.78 -15.65 9.12
CA PHE A 171 8.16 -15.21 10.39
C PHE A 171 9.03 -15.46 11.64
N GLY A 172 10.16 -16.16 11.50
CA GLY A 172 11.06 -16.47 12.62
C GLY A 172 10.55 -17.60 13.53
N HIS A 173 10.91 -17.51 14.81
CA HIS A 173 10.73 -18.60 15.80
C HIS A 173 9.55 -18.38 16.75
N LEU A 174 8.51 -17.66 16.30
CA LEU A 174 7.30 -17.44 17.10
C LEU A 174 6.57 -18.77 17.37
N ASP A 175 6.15 -18.98 18.62
CA ASP A 175 5.45 -20.18 19.07
C ASP A 175 4.22 -19.80 19.94
N PRO A 176 2.99 -20.15 19.53
CA PRO A 176 2.64 -20.91 18.32
C PRO A 176 2.93 -20.13 17.03
N GLY A 177 3.25 -20.80 15.92
CA GLY A 177 3.57 -20.09 14.66
C GLY A 177 2.43 -19.18 14.16
N PRO A 178 2.72 -18.07 13.44
CA PRO A 178 1.68 -17.14 12.94
C PRO A 178 0.76 -17.72 11.88
N LEU A 179 1.12 -18.86 11.28
CA LEU A 179 0.32 -19.56 10.28
C LEU A 179 -0.22 -20.88 10.85
N LEU A 180 -1.52 -21.10 10.70
CA LEU A 180 -2.16 -22.38 10.92
C LEU A 180 -2.17 -23.17 9.62
N LEU A 181 -1.46 -24.30 9.62
CA LEU A 181 -1.42 -25.22 8.50
C LEU A 181 -2.26 -26.45 8.83
N GLN A 182 -3.42 -26.58 8.21
CA GLN A 182 -4.26 -27.77 8.29
C GLN A 182 -4.21 -28.54 6.98
N SER A 183 -4.62 -29.81 6.99
CA SER A 183 -4.53 -30.69 5.81
C SER A 183 -5.27 -30.12 4.58
N GLY A 184 -6.36 -29.37 4.78
CA GLY A 184 -7.16 -28.79 3.69
C GLY A 184 -7.06 -27.27 3.52
N TRP A 185 -6.52 -26.53 4.49
CA TRP A 185 -6.49 -25.07 4.44
C TRP A 185 -5.28 -24.47 5.14
N VAL A 186 -4.97 -23.23 4.78
CA VAL A 186 -3.95 -22.39 5.38
C VAL A 186 -4.62 -21.11 5.88
N GLY A 187 -4.29 -20.69 7.10
CA GLY A 187 -4.85 -19.46 7.65
C GLY A 187 -3.90 -18.77 8.62
N LEU A 188 -4.27 -17.55 9.00
CA LEU A 188 -3.57 -16.82 10.05
C LEU A 188 -3.98 -17.36 11.42
N ASN A 189 -3.03 -17.45 12.33
CA ASN A 189 -3.25 -17.98 13.67
C ASN A 189 -3.96 -16.94 14.54
N SER A 190 -5.15 -17.28 15.04
CA SER A 190 -5.97 -16.44 15.91
C SER A 190 -5.42 -16.31 17.34
N ALA A 191 -4.34 -17.03 17.69
CA ALA A 191 -3.56 -16.77 18.89
C ALA A 191 -2.90 -15.37 18.87
N TYR A 192 -2.78 -14.78 17.68
CA TYR A 192 -2.34 -13.40 17.49
C TYR A 192 -3.52 -12.53 17.06
N THR A 193 -3.53 -11.30 17.55
CA THR A 193 -4.39 -10.25 16.97
C THR A 193 -3.79 -9.82 15.63
N TRP A 194 -4.64 -9.65 14.62
CA TRP A 194 -4.24 -9.11 13.32
C TRP A 194 -5.08 -7.89 13.01
N GLU A 195 -4.39 -6.77 12.80
CA GLU A 195 -4.97 -5.52 12.30
C GLU A 195 -4.61 -5.41 10.82
N ILE A 196 -5.62 -5.33 9.95
CA ILE A 196 -5.42 -5.24 8.50
C ILE A 196 -6.14 -4.00 8.00
N ASP A 197 -5.42 -3.11 7.32
CA ASP A 197 -5.94 -1.81 6.88
C ASP A 197 -7.17 -1.89 5.96
N ILE A 198 -7.33 -2.99 5.21
CA ILE A 198 -8.51 -3.23 4.38
C ILE A 198 -9.81 -3.43 5.19
N GLU A 199 -9.72 -4.01 6.40
CA GLU A 199 -10.89 -4.28 7.25
C GLU A 199 -11.41 -2.99 7.91
N ARG A 200 -10.54 -1.99 8.09
CA ARG A 200 -10.90 -0.69 8.69
C ARG A 200 -11.65 0.23 7.72
N PHE A 201 -11.51 0.01 6.42
CA PHE A 201 -12.20 0.81 5.40
C PHE A 201 -13.68 0.40 5.25
N GLU A 202 -14.02 -0.87 5.54
CA GLU A 202 -15.40 -1.37 5.47
C GLU A 202 -16.30 -0.81 6.61
N GLU A 203 -15.71 -0.28 7.68
CA GLU A 203 -16.45 0.28 8.83
C GLU A 203 -16.86 1.76 8.68
N LEU A 204 -16.46 2.44 7.59
CA LEU A 204 -16.74 3.86 7.36
C LEU A 204 -17.92 4.15 6.41
N ASP A 205 -18.60 3.10 5.92
CA ASP A 205 -19.76 3.20 5.01
C ASP A 205 -21.14 3.04 5.72
N VAL A 206 -21.27 3.42 7.00
CA VAL A 206 -22.55 3.39 7.76
C VAL A 206 -23.01 4.78 8.19
#